data_AF-A0A925A431-F1
#
_entry.id   AF-A0A925A431-F1
#
_cell.length_a   1.000
_cell.length_b   1.000
_cell.length_c   1.000
_cell.angle_alpha   90.00
_cell.angle_beta   90.00
_cell.angle_gamma   90.00
#
_symmetry.space_group_name_H-M   'P 1'
#
loop_
_entity.id
_entity.type
_entity.pdbx_description
1 polymer ?
#
loop_
_entity_poly.entity_id
_entity_poly.type
_entity_poly.pdbx_seq_one_letter_code
_entity_poly.pdbx_strand_id
1 'polypeptide(L)'
;GADFFYRHLLDGDAASNTLSWRWVAGLQTAGKTYLATASNISRYTEGRFSPSGLAMSARAIMEEPLPARAPIAPAESTPSGARVGLLLHEEDLDAASLRAEFSWLDSNSRLVAIAGSTDADERSPYGASDAVRRFTASALDDAAKRALDAIGRPARVLPDALPSTVLKWAESERLDTVVVPNAPVGPVQQRMLTLGAALASEAVTLSIVRRRWDTLAWPYAARGFFPFRERIPELLRQQGL
;
A
#
# COMPACT_ATOMS: atom_id res chain seq x y z
N GLY A 1 12.49 0.70 -16.83
CA GLY A 1 13.14 0.23 -15.60
C GLY A 1 12.13 0.13 -14.48
N ALA A 2 11.88 1.25 -13.79
CA ALA A 2 10.94 1.35 -12.66
C ALA A 2 9.58 0.69 -12.91
N ASP A 3 8.86 1.16 -13.93
CA ASP A 3 7.55 0.63 -14.30
C ASP A 3 7.58 -0.88 -14.59
N PHE A 4 8.58 -1.34 -15.35
CA PHE A 4 8.74 -2.77 -15.64
C PHE A 4 8.89 -3.60 -14.36
N PHE A 5 9.74 -3.16 -13.41
CA PHE A 5 9.90 -3.88 -12.15
C PHE A 5 8.62 -3.86 -11.31
N TYR A 6 7.95 -2.72 -11.24
CA TYR A 6 6.69 -2.56 -10.52
C TYR A 6 5.58 -3.49 -11.05
N ARG A 7 5.54 -3.73 -12.36
CA ARG A 7 4.58 -4.64 -13.01
C ARG A 7 4.91 -6.12 -12.90
N HIS A 8 6.18 -6.47 -12.69
CA HIS A 8 6.67 -7.85 -12.83
C HIS A 8 7.19 -8.48 -11.54
N LEU A 9 7.54 -7.69 -10.52
CA LEU A 9 7.93 -8.21 -9.21
C LEU A 9 6.72 -8.36 -8.29
N LEU A 10 6.69 -9.45 -7.53
CA LEU A 10 5.56 -9.80 -6.67
C LEU A 10 5.36 -8.79 -5.54
N ASP A 11 6.45 -8.37 -4.90
CA ASP A 11 6.45 -7.34 -3.87
C ASP A 11 5.97 -6.01 -4.45
N GLY A 12 6.42 -5.67 -5.66
CA GLY A 12 5.99 -4.48 -6.40
C GLY A 12 5.95 -3.24 -5.50
N ASP A 13 6.90 -3.12 -4.57
CA ASP A 13 6.92 -2.04 -3.59
C ASP A 13 7.49 -0.77 -4.25
N ALA A 14 6.76 0.34 -4.17
CA ALA A 14 7.17 1.59 -4.82
C ALA A 14 8.45 2.15 -4.19
N ALA A 15 8.69 1.94 -2.89
CA ALA A 15 9.91 2.39 -2.24
C ALA A 15 11.13 1.60 -2.74
N SER A 16 11.02 0.27 -2.82
CA SER A 16 12.11 -0.61 -3.25
C SER A 16 12.34 -0.56 -4.75
N ASN A 17 11.30 -0.35 -5.56
CA ASN A 17 11.40 -0.35 -7.01
C ASN A 17 11.52 1.07 -7.56
N THR A 18 10.44 1.85 -7.49
CA THR A 18 10.39 3.19 -8.11
C THR A 18 11.47 4.12 -7.54
N LEU A 19 11.65 4.16 -6.21
CA LEU A 19 12.67 5.06 -5.63
C LEU A 19 14.10 4.58 -5.85
N SER A 20 14.36 3.27 -5.93
CA SER A 20 15.69 2.75 -6.29
C SER A 20 16.08 3.11 -7.72
N TRP A 21 15.13 3.18 -8.65
CA TRP A 21 15.41 3.62 -10.02
C TRP A 21 15.80 5.09 -10.11
N ARG A 22 15.47 5.93 -9.13
CA ARG A 22 15.99 7.31 -9.04
C ARG A 22 17.51 7.34 -8.88
N TRP A 23 18.08 6.38 -8.14
CA TRP A 23 19.53 6.23 -8.06
C TRP A 23 20.13 5.87 -9.41
N VAL A 24 19.55 4.88 -10.11
CA VAL A 24 20.01 4.47 -11.44
C VAL A 24 19.94 5.63 -12.43
N ALA A 25 18.90 6.45 -12.35
CA ALA A 25 18.71 7.63 -13.18
C ALA A 25 19.63 8.82 -12.83
N GLY A 26 20.38 8.76 -11.73
CA GLY A 26 21.20 9.88 -11.27
C GLY A 26 20.43 10.98 -10.51
N LEU A 27 19.12 10.81 -10.29
CA LEU A 27 18.27 11.83 -9.67
C LEU A 27 18.57 12.04 -8.18
N GLN A 28 19.12 11.04 -7.50
CA GLN A 28 19.49 11.19 -6.09
C GLN A 28 20.64 12.19 -5.87
N THR A 29 21.52 12.37 -6.85
CA THR A 29 22.58 13.37 -6.81
C THR A 29 22.55 14.15 -8.11
N ALA A 30 21.94 15.34 -8.09
CA ALA A 30 21.77 16.18 -9.26
C ALA A 30 23.06 16.29 -10.09
N GLY A 31 22.95 16.07 -11.40
CA GLY A 31 24.07 16.08 -12.33
C GLY A 31 24.85 14.76 -12.46
N LYS A 32 24.63 13.77 -11.58
CA LYS A 32 25.25 12.44 -11.75
C LYS A 32 24.60 11.66 -12.88
N THR A 33 25.41 10.83 -13.53
CA THR A 33 24.98 9.83 -14.48
C THR A 33 25.72 8.52 -14.20
N TYR A 34 25.06 7.39 -14.46
CA TYR A 34 25.63 6.06 -14.25
C TYR A 34 25.65 5.33 -15.59
N LEU A 35 26.84 5.17 -16.16
CA LEU A 35 27.04 4.38 -17.37
C LEU A 35 27.37 2.94 -17.02
N ALA A 36 26.73 2.01 -17.72
CA ALA A 36 27.07 0.60 -17.61
C ALA A 36 28.43 0.35 -18.27
N THR A 37 29.26 -0.50 -17.66
CA THR A 37 30.55 -0.91 -18.23
C THR A 37 30.55 -2.41 -18.47
N ALA A 38 31.16 -2.85 -19.58
CA ALA A 38 31.25 -4.26 -19.93
C ALA A 38 31.98 -5.05 -18.84
N SER A 39 33.01 -4.45 -18.22
CA SER A 39 33.75 -5.04 -17.11
C SER A 39 32.88 -5.25 -15.86
N ASN A 40 32.03 -4.29 -15.48
CA ASN A 40 31.11 -4.47 -14.35
C ASN A 40 30.07 -5.54 -14.66
N ILE A 41 29.49 -5.52 -15.86
CA ILE A 41 28.50 -6.54 -16.26
C ILE A 41 29.14 -7.93 -16.23
N SER A 42 30.31 -8.10 -16.85
CA SER A 42 31.03 -9.38 -16.83
C SER A 42 31.37 -9.82 -15.41
N ARG A 43 31.83 -8.90 -14.55
CA ARG A 43 32.18 -9.22 -13.15
C ARG A 43 30.96 -9.67 -12.34
N TYR A 44 29.88 -8.89 -12.34
CA TYR A 44 28.69 -9.14 -11.51
C TYR A 44 27.71 -10.15 -12.11
N THR A 45 28.01 -10.68 -13.29
CA THR A 45 27.29 -11.80 -13.90
C THR A 45 28.15 -13.05 -14.02
N GLU A 46 29.33 -13.06 -13.39
CA GLU A 46 30.29 -14.18 -13.41
C GLU A 46 30.63 -14.63 -14.84
N GLY A 47 30.82 -13.67 -15.74
CA GLY A 47 31.16 -13.90 -17.14
C GLY A 47 29.99 -14.32 -18.04
N ARG A 48 28.77 -14.46 -17.50
CA ARG A 48 27.59 -14.85 -18.29
C ARG A 48 27.24 -13.82 -19.37
N PHE A 49 27.48 -12.54 -19.11
CA PHE A 49 27.24 -11.47 -20.06
C PHE A 49 28.49 -10.60 -20.23
N SER A 50 28.91 -10.41 -21.49
CA SER A 50 30.01 -9.52 -21.86
C SER A 50 29.62 -8.67 -23.07
N PRO A 51 28.71 -7.69 -22.90
CA PRO A 51 28.16 -6.93 -24.00
C PRO A 51 29.17 -5.94 -24.58
N SER A 52 29.09 -5.75 -25.90
CA SER A 52 29.76 -4.66 -26.64
C SER A 52 28.74 -3.58 -27.03
N GLY A 53 29.23 -2.39 -27.45
CA GLY A 53 28.35 -1.32 -27.94
C GLY A 53 27.54 -0.61 -26.85
N LEU A 54 28.03 -0.60 -25.61
CA LEU A 54 27.40 0.14 -24.52
C LEU A 54 27.47 1.65 -24.75
N ALA A 55 26.50 2.39 -24.20
CA ALA A 55 26.47 3.84 -24.27
C ALA A 55 27.71 4.45 -23.60
N MET A 56 28.34 5.40 -24.29
CA MET A 56 29.55 6.10 -23.83
C MET A 56 29.26 7.45 -23.16
N SER A 57 28.01 7.91 -23.23
CA SER A 57 27.55 9.14 -22.61
C SER A 57 26.09 9.00 -22.18
N ALA A 58 25.72 9.76 -21.15
CA ALA A 58 24.35 9.86 -20.68
C ALA A 58 24.09 11.33 -20.32
N ARG A 59 22.88 11.79 -20.61
CA ARG A 59 22.43 13.11 -20.17
C ARG A 59 21.99 13.02 -18.70
N ALA A 60 22.45 13.95 -17.87
CA ALA A 60 21.93 14.10 -16.53
C ALA A 60 20.44 14.46 -16.58
N ILE A 61 19.62 13.67 -15.89
CA ILE A 61 18.19 13.95 -15.74
C ILE A 61 18.03 14.94 -14.59
N MET A 62 17.18 15.93 -14.80
CA MET A 62 16.81 16.92 -13.79
C MET A 62 15.33 16.74 -13.48
N GLU A 63 14.96 16.97 -12.22
CA GLU A 63 13.58 16.97 -11.78
C GLU A 63 13.30 18.24 -10.97
N GLU A 64 12.01 18.57 -10.86
CA GLU A 64 11.58 19.62 -9.94
C GLU A 64 11.90 19.21 -8.50
N PRO A 65 12.25 20.17 -7.62
CA PRO A 65 12.46 19.89 -6.21
C PRO A 65 11.25 19.18 -5.60
N LEU A 66 11.51 18.09 -4.88
CA LEU A 66 10.46 17.39 -4.14
C LEU A 66 9.84 18.34 -3.10
N PRO A 67 8.53 18.22 -2.81
CA PRO A 67 7.88 19.02 -1.79
C PRO A 67 8.57 18.84 -0.44
N ALA A 68 8.56 19.90 0.37
CA ALA A 68 9.07 19.84 1.72
C ALA A 68 8.32 18.78 2.53
N ARG A 69 9.05 18.08 3.40
CA ARG A 69 8.46 17.09 4.30
C ARG A 69 7.41 17.75 5.18
N ALA A 70 6.20 17.19 5.18
CA ALA A 70 5.12 17.59 6.07
C ALA A 70 4.94 16.57 7.22
N PRO A 71 4.42 17.00 8.38
CA PRO A 71 3.90 16.07 9.38
C PRO A 71 2.80 15.18 8.80
N ILE A 72 2.70 13.95 9.29
CA ILE A 72 1.56 13.09 8.96
C ILE A 72 0.27 13.71 9.50
N ALA A 73 -0.82 13.62 8.75
CA ALA A 73 -2.13 14.06 9.22
C ALA A 73 -2.51 13.31 10.51
N PRO A 74 -3.21 13.93 11.47
CA PRO A 74 -3.74 13.24 12.64
C PRO A 74 -4.55 12.00 12.24
N ALA A 75 -4.54 10.96 13.08
CA ALA A 75 -5.40 9.80 12.84
C ALA A 75 -6.87 10.20 13.04
N GLU A 76 -7.78 9.61 12.28
CA GLU A 76 -9.21 9.83 12.47
C GLU A 76 -9.65 9.30 13.83
N SER A 77 -10.64 9.96 14.41
CA SER A 77 -11.33 9.47 15.60
C SER A 77 -12.17 8.24 15.25
N THR A 78 -12.45 7.41 16.25
CA THR A 78 -13.42 6.30 16.12
C THR A 78 -14.71 6.78 15.45
N PRO A 79 -15.19 6.15 14.37
CA PRO A 79 -16.42 6.56 13.70
C PRO A 79 -17.61 6.38 14.63
N SER A 80 -18.67 7.17 14.42
CA SER A 80 -19.91 7.09 15.20
C SER A 80 -20.91 6.02 14.69
N GLY A 81 -20.68 5.48 13.50
CA GLY A 81 -21.57 4.50 12.87
C GLY A 81 -21.80 3.24 13.71
N ALA A 82 -23.03 2.76 13.75
CA ALA A 82 -23.43 1.60 14.53
C ALA A 82 -23.22 0.29 13.76
N ARG A 83 -23.21 0.34 12.42
CA ARG A 83 -23.13 -0.83 11.53
C ARG A 83 -21.95 -0.68 10.58
N VAL A 84 -20.83 -1.22 11.03
CA VAL A 84 -19.52 -1.09 10.39
C VAL A 84 -19.25 -2.28 9.49
N GLY A 85 -18.82 -2.03 8.25
CA GLY A 85 -18.13 -3.02 7.44
C GLY A 85 -16.64 -2.70 7.35
N LEU A 86 -15.79 -3.71 7.48
CA LEU A 86 -14.35 -3.57 7.25
C LEU A 86 -14.03 -3.94 5.80
N LEU A 87 -13.51 -2.99 5.03
CA LEU A 87 -13.08 -3.21 3.65
C LEU A 87 -11.55 -3.25 3.59
N LEU A 88 -10.99 -4.41 3.26
CA LEU A 88 -9.56 -4.64 3.10
C LEU A 88 -9.10 -4.35 1.66
N HIS A 89 -7.84 -3.98 1.50
CA HIS A 89 -7.21 -3.72 0.20
C HIS A 89 -5.76 -4.25 0.17
N GLU A 90 -5.14 -4.31 -1.00
CA GLU A 90 -3.83 -4.94 -1.21
C GLU A 90 -2.66 -4.34 -0.40
N GLU A 91 -2.77 -3.10 0.07
CA GLU A 91 -1.76 -2.50 0.96
C GLU A 91 -1.86 -3.00 2.41
N ASP A 92 -3.01 -3.58 2.80
CA ASP A 92 -3.23 -4.11 4.16
C ASP A 92 -4.39 -5.12 4.18
N LEU A 93 -4.03 -6.39 4.23
CA LEU A 93 -4.94 -7.53 4.25
C LEU A 93 -5.06 -8.18 5.65
N ASP A 94 -4.47 -7.57 6.69
CA ASP A 94 -4.44 -8.17 8.04
C ASP A 94 -5.58 -7.64 8.93
N ALA A 95 -6.78 -8.16 8.68
CA ALA A 95 -7.97 -7.88 9.49
C ALA A 95 -7.79 -8.24 10.97
N ALA A 96 -7.04 -9.30 11.28
CA ALA A 96 -6.84 -9.73 12.67
C ALA A 96 -6.04 -8.69 13.46
N SER A 97 -4.98 -8.16 12.86
CA SER A 97 -4.21 -7.06 13.44
C SER A 97 -5.04 -5.79 13.60
N LEU A 98 -5.89 -5.43 12.62
CA LEU A 98 -6.79 -4.27 12.75
C LEU A 98 -7.76 -4.45 13.91
N ARG A 99 -8.38 -5.62 14.05
CA ARG A 99 -9.32 -5.90 15.15
C ARG A 99 -8.66 -5.90 16.51
N ALA A 100 -7.43 -6.41 16.61
CA ALA A 100 -6.65 -6.36 17.84
C ALA A 100 -6.33 -4.93 18.28
N GLU A 101 -5.98 -4.05 17.33
CA GLU A 101 -5.69 -2.63 17.59
C GLU A 101 -6.96 -1.83 17.90
N PHE A 102 -8.04 -2.10 17.18
CA PHE A 102 -9.28 -1.33 17.21
C PHE A 102 -10.41 -2.15 17.84
N SER A 103 -10.33 -2.37 19.16
CA SER A 103 -11.32 -3.14 19.92
C SER A 103 -12.77 -2.63 19.79
N TRP A 104 -12.96 -1.38 19.38
CA TRP A 104 -14.28 -0.80 19.11
C TRP A 104 -14.97 -1.40 17.87
N LEU A 105 -14.24 -2.06 16.95
CA LEU A 105 -14.82 -2.79 15.83
C LEU A 105 -15.70 -3.93 16.36
N ASP A 106 -15.23 -4.65 17.38
CA ASP A 106 -15.95 -5.78 17.97
C ASP A 106 -16.91 -5.37 19.10
N SER A 107 -16.74 -4.17 19.65
CA SER A 107 -17.60 -3.65 20.73
C SER A 107 -19.04 -3.50 20.26
N ASN A 108 -19.99 -3.93 21.10
CA ASN A 108 -21.43 -3.85 20.82
C ASN A 108 -21.87 -4.48 19.47
N SER A 109 -21.12 -5.47 18.97
CA SER A 109 -21.39 -6.11 17.67
C SER A 109 -21.43 -5.12 16.49
N ARG A 110 -20.59 -4.07 16.53
CA ARG A 110 -20.55 -3.03 15.50
C ARG A 110 -20.06 -3.53 14.15
N LEU A 111 -19.04 -4.40 14.13
CA LEU A 111 -18.54 -5.02 12.90
C LEU A 111 -19.54 -6.07 12.41
N VAL A 112 -20.24 -5.72 11.32
CA VAL A 112 -21.28 -6.55 10.71
C VAL A 112 -20.70 -7.48 9.66
N ALA A 113 -19.77 -6.99 8.85
CA ALA A 113 -19.23 -7.73 7.71
C ALA A 113 -17.80 -7.31 7.40
N ILE A 114 -17.06 -8.21 6.77
CA ILE A 114 -15.75 -7.93 6.21
C ILE A 114 -15.82 -8.19 4.70
N ALA A 115 -15.20 -7.33 3.93
CA ALA A 115 -14.99 -7.53 2.51
C ALA A 115 -13.55 -7.18 2.15
N GLY A 116 -13.10 -7.63 0.99
CA GLY A 116 -11.82 -7.21 0.45
C GLY A 116 -11.83 -7.22 -1.06
N SER A 117 -11.00 -6.36 -1.63
CA SER A 117 -10.85 -6.17 -3.07
C SER A 117 -9.41 -5.78 -3.34
N THR A 118 -8.90 -6.19 -4.50
CA THR A 118 -7.55 -5.80 -4.94
C THR A 118 -7.58 -5.49 -6.41
N ASP A 119 -6.69 -4.62 -6.87
CA ASP A 119 -6.53 -4.32 -8.27
C ASP A 119 -5.07 -4.04 -8.59
N ALA A 120 -4.39 -5.14 -8.91
CA ALA A 120 -2.99 -5.13 -9.30
C ALA A 120 -2.73 -4.29 -10.55
N ASP A 121 -3.72 -4.07 -11.42
CA ASP A 121 -3.51 -3.35 -12.67
C ASP A 121 -3.37 -1.86 -12.48
N GLU A 122 -4.05 -1.29 -11.48
CA GLU A 122 -3.92 0.12 -11.15
C GLU A 122 -2.50 0.54 -10.72
N ARG A 123 -1.61 -0.42 -10.46
CA ARG A 123 -0.17 -0.17 -10.25
C ARG A 123 0.48 0.56 -11.44
N SER A 124 0.01 0.32 -12.66
CA SER A 124 0.62 0.92 -13.85
C SER A 124 -0.42 1.16 -14.94
N PRO A 125 -0.29 2.22 -15.76
CA PRO A 125 -1.13 2.40 -16.94
C PRO A 125 -1.06 1.23 -17.95
N TYR A 126 -0.04 0.37 -17.85
CA TYR A 126 0.10 -0.84 -18.68
C TYR A 126 -0.40 -2.13 -17.99
N GLY A 127 -1.02 -2.02 -16.82
CA GLY A 127 -1.47 -3.15 -16.00
C GLY A 127 -0.33 -3.95 -15.37
N ALA A 128 -0.65 -4.95 -14.56
CA ALA A 128 0.35 -5.84 -13.97
C ALA A 128 0.55 -7.12 -14.81
N SER A 129 1.70 -7.76 -14.61
CA SER A 129 1.95 -9.10 -15.17
C SER A 129 1.04 -10.16 -14.53
N ASP A 130 0.80 -11.26 -15.25
CA ASP A 130 -0.04 -12.35 -14.75
C ASP A 130 0.44 -12.94 -13.41
N ALA A 131 1.76 -12.96 -13.19
CA ALA A 131 2.33 -13.43 -11.94
C ALA A 131 1.92 -12.54 -10.76
N VAL A 132 1.98 -11.22 -10.93
CA VAL A 132 1.57 -10.24 -9.92
C VAL A 132 0.07 -10.27 -9.70
N ARG A 133 -0.74 -10.31 -10.78
CA ARG A 133 -2.20 -10.45 -10.68
C ARG A 133 -2.61 -11.66 -9.85
N ARG A 134 -2.04 -12.83 -10.16
CA ARG A 134 -2.30 -14.08 -9.42
C ARG A 134 -1.84 -14.00 -7.96
N PHE A 135 -0.67 -13.42 -7.72
CA PHE A 135 -0.14 -13.27 -6.35
C PHE A 135 -1.06 -12.39 -5.50
N THR A 136 -1.42 -11.21 -6.00
CA THR A 136 -2.30 -10.27 -5.29
C THR A 136 -3.68 -10.88 -5.03
N ALA A 137 -4.28 -11.53 -6.05
CA ALA A 137 -5.57 -12.21 -5.87
C ALA A 137 -5.49 -13.37 -4.86
N SER A 138 -4.41 -14.16 -4.90
CA SER A 138 -4.22 -15.27 -3.94
C SER A 138 -4.00 -14.77 -2.52
N ALA A 139 -3.31 -13.64 -2.35
CA ALA A 139 -3.14 -13.00 -1.05
C ALA A 139 -4.48 -12.51 -0.47
N LEU A 140 -5.33 -11.91 -1.33
CA LEU A 140 -6.69 -11.53 -0.95
C LEU A 140 -7.54 -12.75 -0.56
N ASP A 141 -7.52 -13.82 -1.37
CA ASP A 141 -8.28 -15.04 -1.10
C ASP A 141 -7.86 -15.70 0.22
N ASP A 142 -6.56 -15.73 0.52
CA ASP A 142 -6.04 -16.22 1.81
C ASP A 142 -6.51 -15.32 2.97
N ALA A 143 -6.36 -14.00 2.83
CA ALA A 143 -6.79 -13.04 3.83
C ALA A 143 -8.29 -13.13 4.10
N ALA A 144 -9.11 -13.28 3.05
CA ALA A 144 -10.55 -13.37 3.17
C ALA A 144 -11.01 -14.61 3.96
N LYS A 145 -10.31 -15.74 3.80
CA LYS A 145 -10.57 -16.97 4.57
C LYS A 145 -10.21 -16.81 6.05
N ARG A 146 -9.14 -16.07 6.37
CA ARG A 146 -8.69 -15.83 7.75
C ARG A 146 -9.50 -14.73 8.44
N ALA A 147 -10.01 -13.76 7.68
CA ALA A 147 -10.78 -12.64 8.18
C ALA A 147 -12.23 -13.05 8.43
N LEU A 148 -12.51 -13.49 9.66
CA LEU A 148 -13.86 -13.84 10.10
C LEU A 148 -14.54 -12.63 10.78
N ASP A 149 -15.81 -12.40 10.51
CA ASP A 149 -16.63 -11.44 11.26
C ASP A 149 -16.98 -11.96 12.67
N ALA A 150 -17.78 -11.19 13.42
CA ALA A 150 -18.18 -11.52 14.79
C ALA A 150 -18.97 -12.85 14.92
N ILE A 151 -19.60 -13.32 13.84
CA ILE A 151 -20.38 -14.57 13.83
C ILE A 151 -19.67 -15.69 13.05
N GLY A 152 -18.39 -15.50 12.68
CA GLY A 152 -17.59 -16.50 12.01
C GLY A 152 -17.78 -16.57 10.49
N ARG A 153 -18.45 -15.61 9.85
CA ARG A 153 -18.52 -15.55 8.38
C ARG A 153 -17.20 -15.05 7.82
N PRO A 154 -16.60 -15.70 6.81
CA PRO A 154 -15.40 -15.21 6.15
C PRO A 154 -15.69 -13.92 5.37
N ALA A 155 -14.65 -13.14 5.13
CA ALA A 155 -14.77 -11.92 4.36
C ALA A 155 -15.21 -12.23 2.91
N ARG A 156 -16.02 -11.33 2.36
CA ARG A 156 -16.43 -11.42 0.96
C ARG A 156 -15.34 -10.86 0.05
N VAL A 157 -14.89 -11.65 -0.91
CA VAL A 157 -14.07 -11.15 -2.03
C VAL A 157 -14.97 -10.41 -3.00
N LEU A 158 -14.75 -9.10 -3.14
CA LEU A 158 -15.43 -8.27 -4.12
C LEU A 158 -14.68 -8.33 -5.45
N PRO A 159 -15.37 -8.26 -6.60
CA PRO A 159 -14.73 -8.31 -7.91
C PRO A 159 -13.84 -7.09 -8.18
N ASP A 160 -14.15 -5.97 -7.55
CA ASP A 160 -13.42 -4.71 -7.66
C ASP A 160 -13.75 -3.82 -6.43
N ALA A 161 -13.06 -2.69 -6.34
CA ALA A 161 -13.27 -1.65 -5.34
C ALA A 161 -14.00 -0.42 -5.93
N LEU A 162 -14.76 -0.60 -7.03
CA LEU A 162 -15.52 0.50 -7.62
C LEU A 162 -16.63 0.93 -6.66
N PRO A 163 -16.99 2.23 -6.63
CA PRO A 163 -18.06 2.71 -5.76
C PRO A 163 -19.36 1.93 -5.86
N SER A 164 -19.78 1.56 -7.07
CA SER A 164 -21.03 0.80 -7.29
C SER A 164 -21.00 -0.61 -6.68
N THR A 165 -19.83 -1.26 -6.64
CA THR A 165 -19.66 -2.59 -6.03
C THR A 165 -19.67 -2.50 -4.52
N VAL A 166 -18.93 -1.54 -3.96
CA VAL A 166 -18.86 -1.33 -2.51
C VAL A 166 -20.20 -0.86 -1.94
N LEU A 167 -20.93 0.03 -2.65
CA LEU A 167 -22.28 0.47 -2.27
C LEU A 167 -23.26 -0.69 -2.23
N LYS A 168 -23.29 -1.56 -3.25
CA LYS A 168 -24.13 -2.76 -3.24
C LYS A 168 -23.83 -3.69 -2.07
N TRP A 169 -22.55 -3.83 -1.72
CA TRP A 169 -22.16 -4.59 -0.52
C TRP A 169 -22.66 -3.90 0.75
N ALA A 170 -22.43 -2.59 0.89
CA ALA A 170 -22.88 -1.81 2.03
C ALA A 170 -24.40 -1.85 2.23
N GLU A 171 -25.18 -1.71 1.16
CA GLU A 171 -26.64 -1.86 1.17
C GLU A 171 -27.05 -3.26 1.62
N SER A 172 -26.41 -4.32 1.08
CA SER A 172 -26.76 -5.70 1.40
C SER A 172 -26.54 -6.07 2.87
N GLU A 173 -25.50 -5.51 3.51
CA GLU A 173 -25.19 -5.72 4.94
C GLU A 173 -25.79 -4.61 5.83
N ARG A 174 -26.47 -3.62 5.23
CA ARG A 174 -27.05 -2.44 5.88
C ARG A 174 -26.01 -1.66 6.69
N LEU A 175 -24.89 -1.33 6.07
CA LEU A 175 -23.81 -0.59 6.70
C LEU A 175 -24.14 0.90 6.72
N ASP A 176 -23.80 1.57 7.82
CA ASP A 176 -23.77 3.04 7.91
C ASP A 176 -22.35 3.60 7.85
N THR A 177 -21.34 2.73 8.01
CA THR A 177 -19.92 3.07 7.93
C THR A 177 -19.13 1.95 7.27
N VAL A 178 -18.26 2.32 6.33
CA VAL A 178 -17.20 1.47 5.79
C VAL A 178 -15.87 1.92 6.37
N VAL A 179 -15.19 1.03 7.05
CA VAL A 179 -13.85 1.25 7.60
C VAL A 179 -12.82 0.65 6.66
N VAL A 180 -11.76 1.40 6.36
CA VAL A 180 -10.63 0.95 5.55
C VAL A 180 -9.31 1.20 6.28
N PRO A 181 -8.31 0.32 6.15
CA PRO A 181 -6.97 0.64 6.61
C PRO A 181 -6.37 1.82 5.83
N ASN A 182 -5.43 2.54 6.43
CA ASN A 182 -4.82 3.71 5.81
C ASN A 182 -3.84 3.32 4.68
N ALA A 183 -4.20 3.59 3.43
CA ALA A 183 -3.27 3.62 2.29
C ALA A 183 -2.54 4.99 2.23
N PRO A 184 -1.19 5.06 2.41
CA PRO A 184 -0.49 6.33 2.59
C PRO A 184 -0.37 7.19 1.34
N VAL A 185 0.03 6.60 0.20
CA VAL A 185 0.22 7.26 -1.09
C VAL A 185 0.07 6.22 -2.19
N GLY A 186 -0.56 6.58 -3.31
CA GLY A 186 -0.60 5.74 -4.51
C GLY A 186 -2.03 5.40 -4.97
N PRO A 187 -2.18 4.44 -5.90
CA PRO A 187 -3.46 4.14 -6.53
C PRO A 187 -4.55 3.74 -5.52
N VAL A 188 -4.19 2.93 -4.51
CA VAL A 188 -5.14 2.52 -3.46
C VAL A 188 -5.68 3.73 -2.69
N GLN A 189 -4.83 4.69 -2.32
CA GLN A 189 -5.28 5.91 -1.66
C GLN A 189 -6.24 6.72 -2.55
N GLN A 190 -5.88 6.91 -3.82
CA GLN A 190 -6.73 7.65 -4.77
C GLN A 190 -8.11 6.99 -4.90
N ARG A 191 -8.13 5.66 -4.96
CA ARG A 191 -9.35 4.88 -4.99
C ARG A 191 -10.19 5.05 -3.73
N MET A 192 -9.57 5.02 -2.55
CA MET A 192 -10.28 5.24 -1.27
C MET A 192 -10.87 6.65 -1.18
N LEU A 193 -10.20 7.67 -1.74
CA LEU A 193 -10.75 9.03 -1.82
C LEU A 193 -11.97 9.10 -2.74
N THR A 194 -11.91 8.49 -3.93
CA THR A 194 -13.06 8.41 -4.85
C THR A 194 -14.22 7.64 -4.22
N LEU A 195 -13.92 6.52 -3.55
CA LEU A 195 -14.91 5.71 -2.85
C LEU A 195 -15.57 6.48 -1.71
N GLY A 196 -14.80 7.21 -0.90
CA GLY A 196 -15.33 8.02 0.20
C GLY A 196 -16.33 9.07 -0.27
N ALA A 197 -16.03 9.77 -1.38
CA ALA A 197 -16.95 10.75 -1.96
C ALA A 197 -18.28 10.12 -2.41
N ALA A 198 -18.24 8.91 -2.99
CA ALA A 198 -19.42 8.20 -3.46
C ALA A 198 -20.23 7.53 -2.33
N LEU A 199 -19.58 7.05 -1.27
CA LEU A 199 -20.30 6.54 -0.10
C LEU A 199 -21.06 7.67 0.62
N ALA A 200 -20.43 8.85 0.72
CA ALA A 200 -21.05 10.02 1.35
C ALA A 200 -22.34 10.47 0.64
N SER A 201 -22.45 10.33 -0.69
CA SER A 201 -23.69 10.65 -1.41
C SER A 201 -24.86 9.71 -1.09
N GLU A 202 -24.58 8.53 -0.55
CA GLU A 202 -25.58 7.52 -0.15
C GLU A 202 -25.69 7.40 1.38
N ALA A 203 -25.26 8.44 2.12
CA ALA A 203 -25.27 8.50 3.59
C ALA A 203 -24.49 7.37 4.29
N VAL A 204 -23.50 6.77 3.61
CA VAL A 204 -22.54 5.83 4.21
C VAL A 204 -21.23 6.57 4.46
N THR A 205 -20.72 6.51 5.69
CA THR A 205 -19.44 7.15 6.03
C THR A 205 -18.28 6.25 5.65
N LEU A 206 -17.26 6.75 4.95
CA LEU A 206 -15.97 6.08 4.86
C LEU A 206 -15.05 6.61 5.96
N SER A 207 -14.49 5.72 6.77
CA SER A 207 -13.53 6.08 7.82
C SER A 207 -12.22 5.32 7.64
N ILE A 208 -11.12 6.06 7.76
CA ILE A 208 -9.78 5.52 7.58
C ILE A 208 -9.15 5.26 8.95
N VAL A 209 -8.77 4.01 9.20
CA VAL A 209 -8.06 3.64 10.43
C VAL A 209 -6.57 3.49 10.18
N ARG A 210 -5.76 4.06 11.09
CA ARG A 210 -4.31 3.97 11.05
C ARG A 210 -3.80 3.40 12.36
N ARG A 211 -3.04 2.30 12.30
CA ARG A 211 -2.50 1.69 13.51
C ARG A 211 -1.53 2.64 14.21
N ARG A 212 -1.35 2.44 15.51
CA ARG A 212 -0.46 3.22 16.35
C ARG A 212 0.99 3.10 15.88
N TRP A 213 1.42 1.92 15.42
CA TRP A 213 2.80 1.72 14.95
C TRP A 213 3.14 2.61 13.75
N ASP A 214 2.25 2.76 12.78
CA ASP A 214 2.41 3.69 11.65
C ASP A 214 2.54 5.14 12.13
N THR A 215 1.67 5.53 13.08
CA THR A 215 1.66 6.88 13.66
C THR A 215 2.97 7.20 14.39
N LEU A 216 3.56 6.23 15.11
CA LEU A 216 4.82 6.41 15.83
C LEU A 216 6.04 6.30 14.91
N ALA A 217 6.01 5.43 13.91
CA ALA A 217 7.15 5.10 13.07
C ALA A 217 7.38 6.11 11.94
N TRP A 218 6.34 6.53 11.22
CA TRP A 218 6.50 7.44 10.06
C TRP A 218 7.23 8.76 10.34
N PRO A 219 7.07 9.40 11.52
CA PRO A 219 7.87 10.58 11.88
C PRO A 219 9.39 10.35 11.87
N TYR A 220 9.86 9.09 11.91
CA TYR A 220 11.28 8.74 11.81
C TYR A 220 11.73 8.33 10.41
N ALA A 221 10.81 8.09 9.46
CA ALA A 221 11.10 7.77 8.06
C ALA A 221 11.51 9.02 7.26
N ALA A 222 12.57 9.70 7.71
CA ALA A 222 12.97 11.03 7.22
C ALA A 222 14.14 11.02 6.23
N ARG A 223 14.98 9.98 6.28
CA ARG A 223 16.23 9.88 5.52
C ARG A 223 16.36 8.49 4.90
N GLY A 224 17.15 7.64 5.53
CA GLY A 224 17.35 6.25 5.10
C GLY A 224 17.17 5.27 6.25
N PHE A 225 17.39 4.00 5.94
CA PHE A 225 17.18 2.89 6.87
C PHE A 225 18.01 3.00 8.16
N PHE A 226 19.28 3.40 8.10
CA PHE A 226 20.14 3.40 9.30
C PHE A 226 19.67 4.38 10.39
N PRO A 227 19.37 5.67 10.09
CA PRO A 227 18.76 6.56 11.08
C PRO A 227 17.41 6.06 11.62
N PHE A 228 16.60 5.40 10.78
CA PHE A 228 15.33 4.81 11.22
C PHE A 228 15.56 3.62 12.16
N ARG A 229 16.53 2.76 11.84
CA ARG A 229 16.89 1.57 12.61
C ARG A 229 17.25 1.91 14.06
N GLU A 230 17.93 3.02 14.29
CA GLU A 230 18.26 3.51 15.64
C GLU A 230 17.02 3.80 16.50
N ARG A 231 15.85 4.05 15.87
CA ARG A 231 14.57 4.30 16.56
C ARG A 231 13.79 3.03 16.84
N ILE A 232 14.09 1.91 16.17
CA ILE A 232 13.32 0.65 16.30
C ILE A 232 13.22 0.18 17.77
N PRO A 233 14.30 0.15 18.59
CA PRO A 233 14.18 -0.31 19.98
C PRO A 233 13.21 0.53 20.82
N GLU A 234 13.15 1.84 20.59
CA GLU A 234 12.18 2.72 21.26
C GLU A 234 10.76 2.46 20.76
N LEU A 235 10.58 2.32 19.44
CA LEU A 235 9.27 2.05 18.84
C LEU A 235 8.68 0.73 19.36
N LEU A 236 9.49 -0.32 19.50
CA LEU A 236 9.05 -1.61 20.05
C LEU A 236 8.60 -1.47 21.51
N ARG A 237 9.40 -0.78 22.35
CA ARG A 237 9.01 -0.51 23.75
C ARG A 237 7.71 0.28 23.86
N GLN A 238 7.49 1.26 22.98
CA GLN A 238 6.23 2.03 22.95
C GLN A 238 5.00 1.19 22.57
N GLN A 239 5.23 0.06 21.89
CA GLN A 239 4.21 -0.95 21.56
C GLN A 239 4.11 -2.09 22.57
N GLY A 240 4.94 -2.09 23.61
CA GLY A 240 4.97 -3.17 24.60
C GLY A 240 5.61 -4.47 24.09
N LEU A 241 6.47 -4.38 23.06
CA LEU A 241 7.29 -5.48 22.51
C LEU A 241 8.74 -5.41 22.99
#